data_AF-A0A4Y3VN98-F1
#
_entry.id   AF-A0A4Y3VN98-F1
#
_cell.length_a   1.000
_cell.length_b   1.000
_cell.length_c   1.000
_cell.angle_alpha   90.00
_cell.angle_beta   90.00
_cell.angle_gamma   90.00
#
_symmetry.space_group_name_H-M   'P 1'
#
loop_
_entity.id
_entity.type
_entity.pdbx_description
1 polymer ?
#
loop_
_entity_poly.entity_id
_entity_poly.type
_entity_poly.pdbx_seq_one_letter_code
_entity_poly.pdbx_strand_id
1 'polypeptide(L)' 'MRPDSVDGPRDTPWNTRDVEVITPENARIVFTAAKPFDPASQEARNLAAVGITPPGVGRGDNVGRGDNEEHA' A
#
# COMPACT_ATOMS: atom_id res chain seq x y z
N MET A 1 -3.20 24.03 -16.01
CA MET A 1 -3.62 23.41 -14.73
C MET A 1 -4.24 24.50 -13.88
N ARG A 2 -5.35 24.25 -13.17
CA ARG A 2 -5.89 25.26 -12.24
C ARG A 2 -5.03 25.26 -10.96
N PRO A 3 -4.86 26.40 -10.28
CA PRO A 3 -4.40 26.38 -8.88
C PRO A 3 -5.29 25.42 -8.06
N ASP A 4 -4.73 24.78 -7.04
CA ASP A 4 -5.44 23.83 -6.16
C ASP A 4 -5.98 22.55 -6.85
N SER A 5 -5.51 22.23 -8.07
CA SER A 5 -5.81 20.93 -8.71
C SER A 5 -5.09 19.75 -8.06
N VAL A 6 -4.26 19.99 -7.04
CA VAL A 6 -3.47 18.98 -6.34
C VAL A 6 -3.64 19.17 -4.84
N ASP A 7 -4.08 18.11 -4.16
CA ASP A 7 -3.95 18.01 -2.71
C ASP A 7 -2.63 17.31 -2.39
N GLY A 8 -1.88 17.91 -1.45
CA GLY A 8 -0.51 17.55 -1.13
C GLY A 8 -0.31 16.09 -0.68
N PRO A 9 0.96 15.63 -0.63
CA PRO A 9 1.26 14.26 -0.27
C PRO A 9 0.80 13.97 1.17
N ARG A 10 -0.13 13.02 1.33
CA ARG A 10 -0.60 12.54 2.63
C ARG A 10 -0.15 11.12 2.91
N ASP A 11 0.39 10.92 4.10
CA ASP A 11 0.75 9.60 4.59
C ASP A 11 -0.53 8.87 5.06
N THR A 12 -0.60 7.58 4.78
CA THR A 12 -1.74 6.74 5.18
C THR A 12 -1.38 5.80 6.33
N PRO A 13 -2.36 5.35 7.12
CA PRO A 13 -2.13 4.36 8.18
C PRO A 13 -1.59 3.01 7.69
N TRP A 14 -1.69 2.71 6.38
CA TRP A 14 -1.25 1.47 5.74
C TRP A 14 0.07 1.64 4.96
N ASN A 15 0.92 2.57 5.40
CA ASN A 15 2.28 2.80 4.90
C ASN A 15 2.36 3.19 3.41
N THR A 16 1.41 3.97 2.91
CA THR A 16 1.50 4.61 1.60
C THR A 16 1.57 6.13 1.72
N ARG A 17 2.07 6.77 0.65
CA ARG A 17 1.95 8.20 0.39
C ARG A 17 1.02 8.39 -0.80
N ASP A 18 -0.05 9.16 -0.60
CA ASP A 18 -1.00 9.47 -1.66
C ASP A 18 -0.89 10.94 -2.08
N VAL A 19 -0.98 11.22 -3.38
CA VAL A 19 -1.21 12.56 -3.95
C VAL A 19 -2.48 12.51 -4.77
N GLU A 20 -3.37 13.48 -4.55
CA GLU A 20 -4.63 13.58 -5.28
C GLU A 20 -4.57 14.70 -6.32
N VAL A 21 -5.01 14.40 -7.55
CA VAL A 21 -5.08 15.35 -8.65
C VAL A 21 -6.49 15.36 -9.23
N ILE A 22 -7.07 16.56 -9.36
CA ILE A 22 -8.32 16.79 -10.08
C ILE A 22 -8.01 17.37 -11.45
N THR A 23 -8.36 16.65 -12.52
CA THR A 23 -8.15 17.11 -13.90
C THR A 23 -9.20 18.16 -14.32
N PRO A 24 -8.97 18.95 -15.40
CA PRO A 24 -9.93 19.94 -15.86
C PRO A 24 -11.33 19.38 -16.20
N GLU A 25 -11.40 18.13 -16.65
CA GLU A 25 -12.62 17.38 -16.92
C GLU A 25 -13.24 16.74 -15.67
N ASN A 26 -12.76 17.10 -14.48
CA ASN A 26 -13.22 16.64 -13.17
C ASN A 26 -12.96 15.14 -12.89
N ALA A 27 -11.93 14.56 -13.51
CA ALA A 27 -11.46 13.22 -13.12
C ALA A 27 -10.59 13.32 -11.84
N ARG A 28 -10.82 12.42 -10.88
CA ARG A 28 -10.04 12.30 -9.65
C ARG A 28 -9.02 11.17 -9.80
N ILE A 29 -7.74 11.53 -9.76
CA ILE A 29 -6.61 10.60 -9.86
C ILE A 29 -5.87 10.58 -8.53
N VAL A 30 -5.67 9.39 -7.96
CA VAL A 30 -4.87 9.20 -6.74
C VAL A 30 -3.59 8.46 -7.10
N PHE A 31 -2.46 9.14 -6.95
CA PHE A 31 -1.13 8.53 -7.10
C PHE A 31 -0.71 7.95 -5.75
N THR A 32 -0.57 6.64 -5.68
CA THR A 32 -0.18 5.93 -4.46
C THR A 32 1.23 5.38 -4.58
N ALA A 33 2.10 5.74 -3.64
CA ALA A 33 3.46 5.23 -3.51
C ALA A 33 3.62 4.48 -2.18
N ALA A 34 4.08 3.24 -2.22
CA ALA A 34 4.43 2.51 -1.00
C ALA A 34 5.65 3.15 -0.32
N LYS A 35 5.58 3.37 1.00
CA LYS A 35 6.73 3.75 1.81
C LYS A 35 7.56 2.49 2.12
N PRO A 36 8.89 2.61 2.31
CA PRO A 36 9.68 1.52 2.87
C PRO A 36 9.06 1.00 4.17
N PHE A 37 9.06 -0.32 4.37
CA PHE A 37 8.50 -0.93 5.57
C PHE A 37 9.51 -0.86 6.71
N ASP A 38 9.16 -0.15 7.79
CA ASP A 38 9.87 -0.16 9.06
C ASP A 38 9.06 -0.97 10.09
N PRO A 39 9.55 -2.14 10.56
CA PRO A 39 8.84 -2.96 11.54
C PRO A 39 8.57 -2.27 12.89
N ALA A 40 9.35 -1.23 13.24
CA ALA A 40 9.19 -0.49 14.49
C ALA A 40 8.18 0.65 14.39
N SER A 41 7.74 1.00 13.17
CA SER A 41 6.85 2.13 12.88
C SER A 41 5.43 1.97 13.44
N GLN A 42 4.71 3.08 13.53
CA GLN A 42 3.30 3.07 13.94
C GLN A 42 2.42 2.40 12.87
N GLU A 43 2.76 2.57 11.59
CA GLU A 43 2.08 1.95 10.47
C GLU A 43 2.20 0.41 10.51
N ALA A 44 3.38 -0.12 10.85
CA ALA A 44 3.55 -1.56 11.06
C ALA A 44 2.66 -2.09 12.19
N ARG A 45 2.50 -1.33 13.28
CA ARG A 45 1.59 -1.68 14.39
C ARG A 45 0.12 -1.62 13.96
N ASN A 46 -0.26 -0.62 13.17
CA ASN A 46 -1.62 -0.49 12.65
C ASN A 46 -1.96 -1.66 11.71
N LEU A 47 -1.04 -2.06 10.84
CA LEU A 47 -1.19 -3.22 9.96
C LEU A 47 -1.29 -4.52 10.77
N ALA A 48 -0.45 -4.70 11.79
CA ALA A 48 -0.52 -5.87 12.67
C ALA A 48 -1.84 -5.93 13.46
N ALA A 49 -2.36 -4.78 13.92
CA ALA A 49 -3.64 -4.71 14.63
C ALA A 49 -4.85 -5.17 13.79
N VAL A 50 -4.76 -5.06 12.46
CA VAL A 50 -5.77 -5.57 11.52
C VAL A 50 -5.42 -6.95 10.95
N GLY A 51 -4.39 -7.61 11.50
CA GLY A 51 -4.01 -8.98 11.15
C GLY A 51 -3.04 -9.12 9.97
N ILE A 52 -2.46 -8.01 9.48
CA ILE A 52 -1.47 -8.01 8.39
C ILE A 52 -0.07 -7.95 9.00
N THR A 53 0.65 -9.06 9.00
CA THR A 53 2.04 -9.16 9.49
C THR A 53 3.02 -9.40 8.34
N PRO A 54 4.23 -8.81 8.38
CA PRO A 54 5.22 -9.05 7.33
C PRO A 54 5.66 -10.52 7.30
N PRO A 55 5.89 -11.10 6.12
CA PRO A 55 6.47 -12.44 6.01
C PRO A 55 7.88 -12.44 6.62
N GLY A 56 8.17 -13.40 7.51
CA GLY A 56 9.51 -13.58 8.09
C GLY A 56 9.66 -13.29 9.59
N VAL A 57 8.58 -12.95 10.31
CA VAL A 57 8.58 -12.89 11.79
C VAL A 57 7.60 -13.92 12.36
N GLY A 58 7.93 -15.21 12.17
CA GLY A 58 7.37 -16.31 12.95
C GLY A 58 5.91 -16.71 12.65
N ARG A 59 5.65 -17.26 11.46
CA ARG A 59 4.70 -18.39 11.30
C ARG A 59 5.09 -19.18 10.06
N GLY A 60 5.58 -20.41 10.28
CA GLY A 60 5.68 -21.54 9.35
C GLY A 60 5.98 -21.27 7.87
N ASP A 61 7.22 -21.59 7.47
CA ASP A 61 7.52 -22.34 6.23
C ASP A 61 6.47 -22.36 5.10
N ASN A 62 6.47 -21.32 4.28
CA ASN A 62 5.89 -21.39 2.94
C ASN A 62 7.00 -21.81 1.96
N VAL A 63 7.38 -23.09 1.99
CA VAL A 63 8.12 -23.70 0.87
C VAL A 63 7.11 -23.86 -0.26
N GLY A 64 7.26 -23.03 -1.29
CA GLY A 64 6.41 -23.07 -2.47
C GLY A 64 6.44 -24.44 -3.13
N ARG A 65 5.31 -25.15 -3.08
CA ARG A 65 4.95 -26.15 -4.08
C ARG A 65 3.88 -25.51 -4.95
N GLY A 66 4.31 -24.93 -6.06
CA GLY A 66 3.41 -24.46 -7.10
C GLY A 66 2.98 -25.65 -7.95
N ASP A 67 1.78 -26.15 -7.71
CA ASP A 67 1.02 -27.01 -8.61
C ASP A 67 -0.09 -26.17 -9.27
N ASN A 68 0.32 -25.25 -10.15
CA ASN A 68 -0.61 -24.66 -11.11
C ASN A 68 -0.56 -25.53 -12.38
N GLU A 69 -1.15 -26.71 -12.32
CA GLU A 69 -1.31 -27.56 -13.51
C GLU A 69 -2.37 -26.95 -14.43
N GLU A 70 -1.97 -26.83 -15.69
CA GLU A 70 -2.68 -26.21 -16.80
C GLU A 70 -4.05 -26.84 -17.02
N HIS A 71 -5.12 -26.03 -16.92
CA HIS A 71 -6.41 -26.36 -17.53
C HIS A 71 -6.36 -25.94 -19.00
N ALA A 72 -6.00 -26.88 -19.88
CA ALA A 72 -6.18 -26.80 -21.33
C ALA A 72 -7.20 -27.84 -21.79
#